data_AF-A0A6J7IZP8-F1
#
_entry.id   AF-A0A6J7IZP8-F1
#
_cell.length_a   1.000
_cell.length_b   1.000
_cell.length_c   1.000
_cell.angle_alpha   90.00
_cell.angle_beta   90.00
_cell.angle_gamma   90.00
#
_symmetry.space_group_name_H-M   'P 1'
#
loop_
_entity.id
_entity.type
_entity.pdbx_description
1 polymer ?
#
loop_
_entity_poly.entity_id
_entity_poly.type
_entity_poly.pdbx_seq_one_letter_code
_entity_poly.pdbx_strand_id
1 'polypeptide(L)'
;MRTLARALLAIVLAIALVTLAVPAAKWMRRSTRHRQLRQTARGQITMAWEDAVASLGLLRMSVSASATPSEVAAAAAANAPDAARKPLHTLAGIATEARYAPEDPDADTIARAASASATIRSTVTRHVSLGRRIRSALDPRPLFPGATVTSR
;
A
#
# COMPACT_ATOMS: atom_id res chain seq x y z
N MET A 1 16.22 17.42 -40.05
CA MET A 1 16.59 17.42 -38.61
C MET A 1 15.47 17.88 -37.68
N ARG A 2 14.85 19.06 -37.89
CA ARG A 2 13.76 19.57 -37.02
C ARG A 2 12.53 18.65 -36.89
N THR A 3 12.15 17.94 -37.95
CA THR A 3 11.01 17.00 -37.96
C THR A 3 11.30 15.73 -37.16
N LEU A 4 12.50 15.16 -37.30
CA LEU A 4 12.94 14.00 -36.52
C LEU A 4 13.02 14.33 -35.02
N ALA A 5 13.53 15.52 -34.66
CA ALA A 5 13.57 15.97 -33.27
C ALA A 5 12.15 16.12 -32.66
N ARG A 6 11.19 16.65 -33.44
CA ARG A 6 9.79 16.74 -33.02
C ARG A 6 9.13 15.37 -32.86
N ALA A 7 9.40 14.43 -33.77
CA ALA A 7 8.87 13.08 -33.69
C ALA A 7 9.42 12.34 -32.47
N LEU A 8 10.73 12.43 -32.21
CA LEU A 8 11.35 11.87 -31.00
C LEU A 8 10.77 12.49 -29.74
N LEU A 9 10.61 13.81 -29.69
CA LEU A 9 10.00 14.49 -28.55
C LEU A 9 8.57 14.00 -28.30
N ALA A 10 7.75 13.87 -29.35
CA ALA A 10 6.38 13.37 -29.23
C ALA A 10 6.32 11.94 -28.69
N ILE A 11 7.22 11.06 -29.15
CA ILE A 11 7.32 9.68 -28.65
C ILE A 11 7.73 9.67 -27.17
N VAL A 12 8.74 10.45 -26.78
CA VAL A 12 9.17 10.57 -25.38
C VAL A 12 8.02 11.09 -24.51
N LEU A 13 7.28 12.09 -24.98
CA LEU A 13 6.14 12.65 -24.25
C LEU A 13 5.01 11.62 -24.09
N ALA A 14 4.70 10.86 -25.14
CA ALA A 14 3.69 9.81 -25.09
C ALA A 14 4.07 8.69 -24.10
N ILE A 15 5.34 8.26 -24.11
CA ILE A 15 5.85 7.28 -23.14
C ILE A 15 5.78 7.85 -21.71
N ALA A 16 6.17 9.10 -21.51
CA ALA A 16 6.08 9.76 -20.21
C ALA A 16 4.62 9.85 -19.71
N LEU A 17 3.69 10.19 -20.60
CA LEU A 17 2.27 10.29 -20.27
C LEU A 17 1.70 8.93 -19.83
N VAL A 18 1.97 7.87 -20.58
CA VAL A 18 1.50 6.51 -20.26
C VAL A 18 2.13 5.99 -18.96
N THR A 19 3.43 6.22 -18.76
CA THR A 19 4.12 5.78 -17.54
C THR A 19 3.67 6.55 -16.29
N LEU A 20 3.30 7.83 -16.42
CA LEU A 20 2.78 8.62 -15.29
C LEU A 20 1.27 8.42 -15.04
N ALA A 21 0.50 7.97 -16.03
CA ALA A 21 -0.94 7.79 -15.91
C ALA A 21 -1.33 6.78 -14.81
N VAL A 22 -0.62 5.65 -14.73
CA VAL A 22 -0.87 4.58 -13.74
C VAL A 22 -0.67 5.06 -12.29
N PRO A 23 0.50 5.61 -11.89
CA PRO A 23 0.68 6.11 -10.53
C PRO A 23 -0.24 7.29 -10.22
N ALA A 24 -0.55 8.16 -11.19
CA ALA A 24 -1.48 9.27 -11.01
C ALA A 24 -2.91 8.77 -10.72
N ALA A 25 -3.42 7.81 -11.49
CA ALA A 25 -4.74 7.21 -11.27
C ALA A 25 -4.82 6.51 -9.91
N LYS A 26 -3.77 5.76 -9.54
CA LYS A 26 -3.67 5.11 -8.22
C LYS A 26 -3.68 6.13 -7.09
N TRP A 27 -2.93 7.21 -7.23
CA TRP A 27 -2.89 8.29 -6.24
C TRP A 27 -4.23 9.02 -6.12
N MET A 28 -4.91 9.30 -7.24
CA MET A 28 -6.20 9.98 -7.22
C MET A 28 -7.28 9.14 -6.54
N ARG A 29 -7.42 7.84 -6.88
CA ARG A 29 -8.35 6.93 -6.21
C ARG A 29 -8.04 6.81 -4.72
N ARG A 30 -6.76 6.70 -4.38
CA ARG A 30 -6.30 6.63 -2.99
C ARG A 30 -6.61 7.92 -2.24
N SER A 31 -6.36 9.08 -2.83
CA SER A 31 -6.59 10.39 -2.21
C SER A 31 -8.05 10.61 -1.86
N THR A 32 -8.98 10.31 -2.78
CA THR A 32 -10.41 10.46 -2.52
C THR A 32 -10.88 9.52 -1.40
N ARG A 33 -10.45 8.25 -1.43
CA ARG A 33 -10.78 7.29 -0.38
C ARG A 33 -10.17 7.69 0.98
N HIS A 34 -8.93 8.15 0.97
CA HIS A 34 -8.24 8.60 2.18
C HIS A 34 -8.90 9.85 2.79
N ARG A 35 -9.45 10.76 1.98
CA ARG A 35 -10.20 11.91 2.50
C ARG A 35 -11.42 11.49 3.31
N GLN A 36 -12.18 10.51 2.81
CA GLN A 36 -13.34 9.96 3.54
C GLN A 36 -12.90 9.22 4.80
N LEU A 37 -11.89 8.36 4.70
CA LEU A 37 -11.37 7.60 5.84
C LEU A 37 -10.78 8.47 6.95
N ARG A 38 -10.29 9.67 6.65
CA ARG A 38 -9.77 10.61 7.67
C ARG A 38 -10.84 11.21 8.56
N GLN A 39 -12.11 11.12 8.19
CA GLN A 39 -13.21 11.73 8.94
C GLN A 39 -13.62 10.91 10.17
N THR A 40 -13.19 9.65 10.28
CA THR A 40 -13.55 8.75 11.40
C THR A 40 -12.31 8.11 12.03
N ALA A 41 -12.39 7.78 13.33
CA ALA A 41 -11.32 7.09 14.05
C ALA A 41 -10.98 5.73 13.41
N ARG A 42 -12.01 4.92 13.13
CA ARG A 42 -11.87 3.63 12.44
C ARG A 42 -11.31 3.77 11.03
N GLY A 43 -11.69 4.82 10.31
CA GLY A 43 -11.18 5.07 8.97
C GLY A 43 -9.68 5.37 8.96
N GLN A 44 -9.17 6.09 9.96
CA GLN A 44 -7.74 6.35 10.12
C GLN A 44 -6.94 5.08 10.42
N ILE A 45 -7.47 4.17 11.25
CA ILE A 45 -6.84 2.87 11.50
C ILE A 45 -6.88 1.99 10.25
N THR A 46 -8.00 1.97 9.53
CA THR A 46 -8.14 1.27 8.25
C THR A 46 -7.10 1.77 7.24
N MET A 47 -6.91 3.09 7.16
CA MET A 47 -5.89 3.70 6.34
C MET A 47 -4.47 3.27 6.73
N ALA A 48 -4.15 3.30 8.02
CA ALA A 48 -2.86 2.85 8.53
C ALA A 48 -2.57 1.39 8.17
N TRP A 49 -3.59 0.52 8.27
CA TRP A 49 -3.52 -0.88 7.86
C TRP A 49 -3.29 -1.04 6.35
N GLU A 50 -4.09 -0.37 5.51
CA GLU A 50 -3.92 -0.41 4.05
C GLU A 50 -2.55 0.08 3.59
N ASP A 51 -2.00 1.11 4.25
CA ASP A 51 -0.65 1.61 4.01
C ASP A 51 0.44 0.57 4.35
N ALA A 52 0.26 -0.15 5.46
CA ALA A 52 1.18 -1.21 5.89
C ALA A 52 1.13 -2.40 4.93
N VAL A 53 -0.06 -2.90 4.58
CA VAL A 53 -0.24 -4.01 3.63
C VAL A 53 0.29 -3.66 2.24
N ALA A 54 0.03 -2.44 1.76
CA ALA A 54 0.59 -1.96 0.50
C ALA A 54 2.12 -1.94 0.52
N SER A 55 2.74 -1.65 1.67
CA SER A 55 4.19 -1.70 1.84
C SER A 55 4.69 -3.14 1.78
N LEU A 56 4.02 -4.10 2.43
CA LEU A 56 4.36 -5.53 2.34
C LEU A 56 4.28 -6.08 0.91
N GLY A 57 3.40 -5.53 0.06
CA GLY A 57 3.35 -5.85 -1.36
C GLY A 57 4.69 -5.62 -2.09
N LEU A 58 5.56 -4.71 -1.60
CA LEU A 58 6.91 -4.52 -2.13
C LEU A 58 7.83 -5.73 -1.91
N LEU A 59 7.51 -6.58 -0.94
CA LEU A 59 8.20 -7.84 -0.66
C LEU A 59 7.62 -9.02 -1.46
N ARG A 60 6.72 -8.76 -2.42
CA ARG A 60 5.96 -9.79 -3.19
C ARG A 60 5.10 -10.70 -2.32
N MET A 61 4.71 -10.21 -1.15
CA MET A 61 3.72 -10.89 -0.34
C MET A 61 2.34 -10.69 -0.96
N SER A 62 1.73 -11.76 -1.45
CA SER A 62 0.34 -11.76 -1.87
C SER A 62 -0.54 -12.01 -0.64
N VAL A 63 -1.32 -11.00 -0.27
CA VAL A 63 -2.28 -11.09 0.83
C VAL A 63 -3.67 -11.24 0.22
N SER A 64 -4.44 -12.23 0.68
CA SER A 64 -5.84 -12.38 0.26
C SER A 64 -6.65 -11.17 0.72
N ALA A 65 -7.57 -10.68 -0.12
CA ALA A 65 -8.50 -9.62 0.25
C ALA A 65 -9.46 -10.05 1.38
N SER A 66 -9.68 -11.36 1.55
CA SER A 66 -10.50 -11.93 2.63
C SER A 66 -9.73 -12.13 3.93
N ALA A 67 -8.40 -11.98 3.92
CA ALA A 67 -7.58 -12.27 5.09
C ALA A 67 -7.85 -11.27 6.22
N THR A 68 -7.96 -11.79 7.43
CA THR A 68 -8.06 -10.94 8.63
C THR A 68 -6.71 -10.29 8.95
N PRO A 69 -6.64 -9.12 9.61
CA PRO A 69 -5.37 -8.48 9.90
C PRO A 69 -4.36 -9.38 10.63
N SER A 70 -4.86 -10.20 11.55
CA SER A 70 -4.06 -11.19 12.28
C SER A 70 -3.49 -12.28 11.37
N GLU A 71 -4.26 -12.80 10.41
CA GLU A 71 -3.78 -13.76 9.40
C GLU A 71 -2.68 -13.13 8.52
N VAL A 72 -2.83 -11.87 8.14
CA VAL A 72 -1.81 -11.16 7.36
C VAL A 72 -0.51 -11.02 8.14
N ALA A 73 -0.59 -10.65 9.42
CA ALA A 73 0.59 -10.54 10.28
C ALA A 73 1.29 -11.91 10.46
N ALA A 74 0.51 -12.98 10.66
CA ALA A 74 1.04 -14.34 10.76
C ALA A 74 1.72 -14.78 9.46
N ALA A 75 1.09 -14.57 8.31
CA ALA A 75 1.67 -14.89 7.00
C ALA A 75 2.95 -14.07 6.71
N ALA A 76 3.03 -12.85 7.25
CA ALA A 76 4.18 -11.97 7.14
C ALA A 76 5.33 -12.29 8.08
N ALA A 77 5.11 -13.04 9.16
CA ALA A 77 6.14 -13.33 10.16
C ALA A 77 7.42 -13.92 9.54
N ALA A 78 7.29 -14.82 8.56
CA ALA A 78 8.45 -15.45 7.93
C ALA A 78 9.25 -14.52 7.01
N ASN A 79 8.57 -13.62 6.29
CA ASN A 79 9.17 -12.87 5.17
C ASN A 79 9.37 -11.37 5.46
N ALA A 80 8.71 -10.83 6.48
CA ALA A 80 8.89 -9.44 6.88
C ALA A 80 10.23 -9.26 7.60
N PRO A 81 10.93 -8.12 7.40
CA PRO A 81 12.10 -7.77 8.17
C PRO A 81 11.80 -7.79 9.68
N ASP A 82 12.75 -8.23 10.50
CA ASP A 82 12.56 -8.38 11.95
C ASP A 82 11.99 -7.12 12.61
N ALA A 83 12.53 -5.96 12.26
CA ALA A 83 12.09 -4.66 12.78
C ALA A 83 10.64 -4.30 12.41
N ALA A 84 10.05 -4.93 11.38
CA ALA A 84 8.66 -4.73 11.00
C ALA A 84 7.70 -5.72 11.66
N ARG A 85 8.17 -6.87 12.18
CA ARG A 85 7.32 -7.95 12.70
C ARG A 85 6.47 -7.50 13.90
N LYS A 86 7.09 -6.91 14.92
CA LYS A 86 6.39 -6.42 16.11
C LYS A 86 5.39 -5.30 15.77
N PRO A 87 5.77 -4.22 15.04
CA PRO A 87 4.81 -3.21 14.58
C PRO A 87 3.64 -3.79 13.77
N LEU A 88 3.90 -4.80 12.94
CA LEU A 88 2.86 -5.44 12.13
C LEU A 88 1.86 -6.21 13.00
N HIS A 89 2.32 -6.97 13.98
CA HIS A 89 1.43 -7.64 14.95
C HIS A 89 0.62 -6.64 15.78
N THR A 90 1.25 -5.57 16.27
CA THR A 90 0.54 -4.50 16.99
C THR A 90 -0.55 -3.86 16.13
N LEU A 91 -0.22 -3.49 14.89
CA LEU A 91 -1.17 -2.87 13.98
C LEU A 91 -2.30 -3.83 13.60
N ALA A 92 -2.01 -5.12 13.42
CA ALA A 92 -3.03 -6.14 13.14
C ALA A 92 -4.03 -6.28 14.30
N GLY A 93 -3.55 -6.24 15.55
CA GLY A 93 -4.41 -6.22 16.73
C GLY A 93 -5.34 -5.00 16.73
N ILE A 94 -4.76 -3.81 16.59
CA ILE A 94 -5.52 -2.55 16.56
C ILE A 94 -6.55 -2.53 15.40
N ALA A 95 -6.16 -2.99 14.21
CA ALA A 95 -7.06 -3.04 13.06
C ALA A 95 -8.18 -4.08 13.22
N THR A 96 -7.92 -5.19 13.91
CA THR A 96 -8.92 -6.19 14.24
C THR A 96 -9.92 -5.63 15.24
N GLU A 97 -9.42 -5.05 16.33
CA GLU A 97 -10.24 -4.41 17.36
C GLU A 97 -11.11 -3.29 16.76
N ALA A 98 -10.52 -2.36 15.99
CA ALA A 98 -11.27 -1.29 15.34
C ALA A 98 -12.35 -1.77 14.35
N ARG A 99 -12.26 -3.02 13.87
CA ARG A 99 -13.24 -3.60 12.94
C ARG A 99 -14.40 -4.30 13.64
N TYR A 100 -14.15 -4.86 14.83
CA TYR A 100 -15.11 -5.74 15.52
C TYR A 100 -15.60 -5.19 16.86
N ALA A 101 -14.87 -4.28 17.50
CA ALA A 101 -15.29 -3.66 18.75
C ALA A 101 -16.44 -2.67 18.50
N PRO A 102 -17.46 -2.64 19.39
CA PRO A 102 -18.55 -1.67 19.29
C PRO A 102 -18.10 -0.24 19.61
N GLU A 103 -17.10 -0.08 20.48
CA GLU A 103 -16.54 1.22 20.87
C GLU A 103 -15.75 1.87 19.74
N ASP A 104 -15.71 3.21 19.75
CA ASP A 104 -14.82 3.95 18.87
C ASP A 104 -13.39 4.00 19.44
N PRO A 105 -12.36 3.83 18.59
CA PRO A 105 -10.97 3.91 19.02
C PRO A 105 -10.62 5.30 19.58
N ASP A 106 -9.87 5.32 20.68
CA ASP A 106 -9.33 6.55 21.25
C ASP A 106 -8.17 7.14 20.43
N ALA A 107 -7.80 8.39 20.75
CA ALA A 107 -6.75 9.12 20.06
C ALA A 107 -5.37 8.43 20.19
N ASP A 108 -5.08 7.80 21.33
CA ASP A 108 -3.84 7.06 21.54
C ASP A 108 -3.76 5.84 20.62
N THR A 109 -4.84 5.09 20.48
CA THR A 109 -4.93 3.92 19.59
C THR A 109 -4.73 4.32 18.13
N ILE A 110 -5.32 5.45 17.70
CA ILE A 110 -5.07 6.00 16.36
C ILE A 110 -3.59 6.36 16.18
N ALA A 111 -2.98 7.03 17.16
CA ALA A 111 -1.57 7.42 17.09
C ALA A 111 -0.63 6.21 17.03
N ARG A 112 -0.91 5.16 17.83
CA ARG A 112 -0.18 3.88 17.80
C ARG A 112 -0.31 3.20 16.44
N ALA A 113 -1.50 3.17 15.85
CA ALA A 113 -1.72 2.61 14.52
C ALA A 113 -0.91 3.36 13.45
N ALA A 114 -0.93 4.69 13.48
CA ALA A 114 -0.16 5.52 12.55
C ALA A 114 1.35 5.29 12.69
N SER A 115 1.86 5.25 13.93
CA SER A 115 3.27 5.00 14.23
C SER A 115 3.73 3.60 13.77
N ALA A 116 2.93 2.57 14.03
CA ALA A 116 3.22 1.21 13.59
C ALA A 116 3.26 1.12 12.06
N SER A 117 2.29 1.71 11.36
CA SER A 117 2.26 1.77 9.90
C SER A 117 3.48 2.49 9.32
N ALA A 118 3.87 3.64 9.88
CA ALA A 118 5.06 4.38 9.48
C ALA A 118 6.35 3.57 9.67
N THR A 119 6.45 2.83 10.78
CA THR A 119 7.59 1.94 11.07
C THR A 119 7.66 0.79 10.06
N ILE A 120 6.55 0.13 9.76
CA ILE A 120 6.49 -0.94 8.75
C ILE A 120 6.92 -0.40 7.39
N ARG A 121 6.33 0.72 6.96
CA ARG A 121 6.63 1.33 5.66
C ARG A 121 8.10 1.71 5.55
N SER A 122 8.65 2.42 6.53
CA SER A 122 10.06 2.85 6.51
C SER A 122 11.01 1.65 6.53
N THR A 123 10.72 0.62 7.31
CA THR A 123 11.51 -0.62 7.35
C THR A 123 11.48 -1.34 6.01
N VAL A 124 10.28 -1.59 5.44
CA VAL A 124 10.15 -2.30 4.17
C VAL A 124 10.79 -1.52 3.02
N THR A 125 10.59 -0.20 2.96
CA THR A 125 11.19 0.64 1.90
C THR A 125 12.72 0.69 1.97
N ARG A 126 13.34 0.55 3.15
CA ARG A 126 14.79 0.41 3.29
C ARG A 126 15.31 -0.96 2.81
N HIS A 127 14.49 -2.00 2.87
CA HIS A 127 14.85 -3.36 2.44
C HIS A 127 14.62 -3.62 0.94
N VAL A 128 14.05 -2.65 0.21
CA VAL A 128 13.66 -2.82 -1.19
C VAL A 128 14.41 -1.85 -2.09
N SER A 129 14.99 -2.37 -3.17
CA SER A 129 15.73 -1.56 -4.15
C SER A 129 14.86 -0.52 -4.86
N LEU A 130 15.46 0.59 -5.28
CA LEU A 130 14.78 1.67 -6.01
C LEU A 130 14.05 1.17 -7.27
N GLY A 131 14.68 0.27 -8.03
CA GLY A 131 14.06 -0.32 -9.22
C GLY A 131 12.78 -1.09 -8.91
N ARG A 132 12.72 -1.81 -7.78
CA ARG A 132 11.50 -2.52 -7.35
C ARG A 132 10.41 -1.56 -6.89
N ARG A 133 10.77 -0.46 -6.23
CA ARG A 133 9.83 0.62 -5.85
C ARG A 133 9.19 1.25 -7.09
N ILE A 134 9.99 1.58 -8.10
CA ILE A 134 9.51 2.14 -9.37
C ILE A 134 8.59 1.14 -10.08
N ARG A 135 9.02 -0.12 -10.21
CA ARG A 135 8.21 -1.17 -10.87
C ARG A 135 6.86 -1.38 -10.19
N SER A 136 6.81 -1.33 -8.86
CA SER A 136 5.55 -1.44 -8.10
C SER A 136 4.64 -0.21 -8.27
N ALA A 137 5.22 0.97 -8.44
CA ALA A 137 4.45 2.19 -8.72
C ALA A 137 3.82 2.17 -10.13
N LEU A 138 4.47 1.50 -11.08
CA LEU A 138 4.02 1.37 -12.47
C LEU A 138 3.14 0.14 -12.72
N ASP A 139 2.93 -0.75 -11.74
CA ASP A 139 2.07 -1.93 -11.91
C ASP A 139 0.60 -1.50 -12.03
N PRO A 140 -0.07 -1.77 -13.18
CA PRO A 140 -1.45 -1.36 -13.41
C PRO A 140 -2.47 -2.34 -12.82
N ARG A 141 -2.07 -3.56 -12.44
CA ARG A 141 -2.96 -4.57 -11.85
C ARG A 141 -3.82 -4.08 -10.67
N PRO A 142 -3.36 -3.18 -9.77
CA PRO A 142 -4.20 -2.68 -8.68
C PRO A 142 -5.38 -1.83 -9.15
N LEU A 143 -5.42 -1.41 -10.42
CA LEU A 143 -6.52 -0.63 -10.98
C LEU A 143 -7.67 -1.50 -11.51
N PHE A 144 -7.41 -2.79 -11.77
CA PHE A 144 -8.35 -3.73 -12.36
C PHE A 144 -8.77 -4.81 -11.33
N PRO A 145 -10.00 -4.78 -10.80
CA PRO A 145 -10.53 -5.86 -9.98
C PRO A 145 -10.59 -7.16 -10.81
N GLY A 146 -9.91 -8.23 -10.39
CA GLY A 146 -9.99 -9.56 -11.01
C GLY A 146 -8.75 -10.07 -11.76
N ALA A 147 -7.66 -9.31 -11.84
CA ALA A 147 -6.41 -9.78 -12.48
C ALA A 147 -5.53 -10.66 -11.55
N THR A 148 -6.13 -11.52 -10.75
CA THR A 148 -5.41 -12.61 -10.08
C THR A 148 -5.06 -13.65 -11.15
N VAL A 149 -3.77 -13.75 -11.46
CA VAL A 149 -3.22 -14.85 -12.24
C VAL A 149 -3.58 -16.14 -11.51
N THR A 150 -4.51 -16.91 -12.07
CA THR A 150 -4.70 -18.31 -11.74
C THR A 150 -3.41 -19.04 -12.13
N SER A 151 -2.45 -19.14 -11.22
CA SER A 151 -1.36 -20.10 -11.36
C SER A 151 -1.97 -21.48 -11.09
N ARG A 152 -2.25 -22.19 -12.18
CA ARG A 152 -2.33 -23.66 -12.16
C ARG A 152 -0.91 -24.22 -12.06
#